data_AF-A0A0B6Y6E2-F1
#
_entry.id   AF-A0A0B6Y6E2-F1
#
_cell.length_a   1.000
_cell.length_b   1.000
_cell.length_c   1.000
_cell.angle_alpha   90.00
_cell.angle_beta   90.00
_cell.angle_gamma   90.00
#
_symmetry.space_group_name_H-M   'P 1'
#
loop_
_entity.id
_entity.type
_entity.pdbx_description
1 polymer ?
#
loop_
_entity_poly.entity_id
_entity_poly.type
_entity_poly.pdbx_seq_one_letter_code
_entity_poly.pdbx_strand_id
1 'polypeptide(L)'
;MEDKKEVIVSGLKGLCNDTNNKVKKMFAQVIIAMAHHGYLVLEGGHHMVEFIVRQCALEDDPKQTKRSTDPEYVSNQALRSMCDNILQLVTTTIENMEMVLWPYLLELLIPEQYTAATGPVCRSLGFLSNKKRAETAADYDIDFDIFP
;
A
#
# COMPACT_ATOMS: atom_id res chain seq x y z
N MET A 1 16.08 20.07 1.90
CA MET A 1 15.82 19.14 0.76
C MET A 1 14.58 18.30 1.02
N GLU A 2 14.25 18.04 2.30
CA GLU A 2 13.00 17.42 2.77
C GLU A 2 11.74 18.19 2.37
N ASP A 3 11.72 19.52 2.46
CA ASP A 3 10.57 20.35 2.04
C ASP A 3 10.14 20.08 0.58
N LYS A 4 11.09 19.78 -0.31
CA LYS A 4 10.78 19.46 -1.72
C LYS A 4 10.15 18.08 -1.86
N LYS A 5 10.51 17.12 -1.00
CA LYS A 5 9.93 15.77 -1.03
C LYS A 5 8.50 15.80 -0.50
N GLU A 6 8.22 16.54 0.56
CA GLU A 6 6.88 16.69 1.13
C GLU A 6 5.91 17.35 0.13
N VAL A 7 6.36 18.40 -0.56
CA VAL A 7 5.58 19.05 -1.63
C VAL A 7 5.21 18.06 -2.74
N ILE A 8 6.12 17.15 -3.10
CA ILE A 8 5.85 16.10 -4.09
C ILE A 8 4.80 15.12 -3.56
N VAL A 9 4.93 14.63 -2.33
CA VAL A 9 3.94 13.71 -1.72
C VAL A 9 2.56 14.37 -1.69
N SER A 10 2.49 15.64 -1.27
CA SER A 10 1.23 16.40 -1.22
C SER A 10 0.62 16.61 -2.61
N GLY A 11 1.43 16.96 -3.61
CA GLY A 11 0.95 17.17 -4.99
C GLY A 11 0.41 15.90 -5.63
N LEU A 12 0.93 14.73 -5.24
CA LEU A 12 0.52 13.44 -5.78
C LEU A 12 -0.73 12.85 -5.11
N LYS A 13 -1.16 13.36 -3.94
CA LYS A 13 -2.39 12.90 -3.26
C LYS A 13 -3.63 12.99 -4.17
N GLY A 14 -3.67 13.93 -5.11
CA GLY A 14 -4.78 14.04 -6.07
C GLY A 14 -4.92 12.82 -6.99
N LEU A 15 -3.83 12.12 -7.30
CA LEU A 15 -3.83 10.92 -8.14
C LEU A 15 -4.35 9.69 -7.41
N CYS A 16 -4.38 9.72 -6.07
CA CYS A 16 -4.91 8.63 -5.25
C CYS A 16 -6.40 8.34 -5.53
N ASN A 17 -7.14 9.27 -6.14
CA ASN A 17 -8.57 9.14 -6.41
C ASN A 17 -8.92 9.13 -7.92
N ASP A 18 -7.91 9.02 -8.79
CA ASP A 18 -8.15 8.92 -10.24
C ASP A 18 -8.93 7.64 -10.57
N THR A 19 -9.86 7.70 -11.53
CA THR A 19 -10.69 6.56 -11.93
C THR A 19 -10.08 5.73 -13.06
N ASN A 20 -9.05 6.23 -13.74
CA ASN A 20 -8.41 5.57 -14.87
C ASN A 20 -7.33 4.57 -14.43
N ASN A 21 -7.55 3.30 -14.73
CA ASN A 21 -6.60 2.23 -14.38
C ASN A 21 -5.21 2.39 -14.99
N LYS A 22 -5.06 3.08 -16.14
CA LYS A 22 -3.74 3.41 -16.69
C LYS A 22 -2.99 4.39 -15.78
N VAL A 23 -3.68 5.44 -15.31
CA VAL A 23 -3.11 6.43 -14.37
C VAL A 23 -2.76 5.74 -13.07
N LYS A 24 -3.67 4.94 -12.51
CA LYS A 24 -3.43 4.17 -11.28
C LYS A 24 -2.24 3.23 -11.40
N LYS A 25 -2.09 2.53 -12.54
CA LYS A 25 -0.94 1.66 -12.81
C LYS A 25 0.37 2.45 -12.81
N MET A 26 0.42 3.56 -13.54
CA MET A 26 1.61 4.41 -13.59
C MET A 26 1.93 4.97 -12.20
N PHE A 27 0.90 5.40 -11.46
CA PHE A 27 1.06 5.92 -10.12
C PHE A 27 1.57 4.87 -9.14
N ALA A 28 1.06 3.63 -9.20
CA ALA A 28 1.56 2.53 -8.40
C ALA A 28 3.06 2.25 -8.66
N GLN A 29 3.53 2.36 -9.91
CA GLN A 29 4.96 2.26 -10.23
C GLN A 29 5.77 3.43 -9.62
N VAL A 30 5.23 4.65 -9.64
CA VAL A 30 5.86 5.81 -8.99
C VAL A 30 5.97 5.58 -7.48
N ILE A 31 4.96 4.98 -6.84
CA ILE A 31 4.99 4.66 -5.40
C ILE A 31 6.14 3.71 -5.05
N ILE A 32 6.47 2.73 -5.90
CA ILE A 32 7.64 1.86 -5.70
C ILE A 32 8.93 2.69 -5.64
N ALA A 33 9.13 3.61 -6.60
CA ALA A 33 10.30 4.47 -6.63
C ALA A 33 10.33 5.42 -5.42
N MET A 34 9.19 5.98 -5.03
CA MET A 34 9.05 6.80 -3.83
C MET A 34 9.44 6.02 -2.57
N ALA A 35 9.02 4.76 -2.45
CA ALA A 35 9.39 3.88 -1.34
C ALA A 35 10.90 3.68 -1.28
N HIS A 36 11.55 3.32 -2.40
CA HIS A 36 13.01 3.15 -2.46
C HIS A 36 13.80 4.41 -2.08
N HIS A 37 13.27 5.59 -2.38
CA HIS A 37 13.93 6.86 -2.06
C HIS A 37 13.50 7.48 -0.71
N GLY A 38 12.78 6.72 0.11
CA GLY A 38 12.36 7.14 1.46
C GLY A 38 11.35 8.29 1.45
N TYR A 39 10.48 8.38 0.44
CA TYR A 39 9.39 9.36 0.44
C TYR A 39 8.20 8.88 1.26
N LEU A 40 8.02 7.56 1.41
CA LEU A 40 6.88 7.01 2.15
C LEU A 40 6.99 7.14 3.68
N VAL A 41 8.18 7.45 4.19
CA VAL A 41 8.38 7.78 5.62
C VAL A 41 8.00 9.21 5.96
N LEU A 42 7.75 10.05 4.95
CA LEU A 42 7.37 11.46 5.12
C LEU A 42 5.86 11.60 5.31
N GLU A 43 5.42 12.80 5.70
CA GLU A 43 4.00 13.10 5.85
C GLU A 43 3.23 12.81 4.55
N GLY A 44 2.16 12.03 4.67
CA GLY A 44 1.35 11.61 3.53
C GLY A 44 1.75 10.27 2.90
N GLY A 45 2.85 9.64 3.32
CA GLY A 45 3.24 8.31 2.85
C GLY A 45 2.16 7.23 3.08
N HIS A 46 1.44 7.29 4.19
CA HIS A 46 0.29 6.43 4.47
C HIS A 46 -0.82 6.50 3.40
N HIS A 47 -1.03 7.65 2.76
CA HIS A 47 -2.03 7.78 1.68
C HIS A 47 -1.60 7.01 0.42
N MET A 48 -0.29 6.88 0.20
CA MET A 48 0.27 6.10 -0.91
C MET A 48 0.13 4.61 -0.62
N VAL A 49 0.40 4.19 0.61
CA VAL A 49 0.17 2.80 1.06
C VAL A 49 -1.32 2.44 0.96
N GLU A 50 -2.19 3.31 1.46
CA GLU A 50 -3.64 3.12 1.38
C GLU A 50 -4.13 3.06 -0.06
N PHE A 51 -3.57 3.87 -0.96
CA PHE A 51 -3.86 3.77 -2.39
C PHE A 51 -3.54 2.37 -2.95
N ILE A 52 -2.39 1.80 -2.60
CA ILE A 52 -2.01 0.43 -3.02
C ILE A 52 -3.01 -0.58 -2.45
N VAL A 53 -3.33 -0.51 -1.15
CA VAL A 53 -4.30 -1.42 -0.51
C VAL A 53 -5.70 -1.31 -1.12
N ARG A 54 -6.15 -0.09 -1.45
CA ARG A 54 -7.40 0.13 -2.21
C ARG A 54 -7.38 -0.58 -3.57
N GLN A 55 -6.24 -0.58 -4.25
CA GLN A 55 -6.14 -1.25 -5.54
C GLN A 55 -6.11 -2.78 -5.38
N CYS A 56 -5.55 -3.29 -4.27
CA CYS A 56 -5.66 -4.71 -3.89
C CYS A 56 -7.11 -5.15 -3.64
N ALA A 57 -7.99 -4.21 -3.29
CA ALA A 57 -9.42 -4.48 -3.03
C ALA A 57 -10.34 -4.26 -4.26
N LEU A 58 -9.80 -3.97 -5.44
CA LEU A 58 -10.63 -3.75 -6.64
C LEU A 58 -11.47 -4.98 -6.96
N GLU A 59 -12.74 -4.75 -7.29
CA GLU A 59 -13.60 -5.80 -7.86
C GLU A 59 -13.21 -6.11 -9.30
N ASP A 60 -13.54 -7.30 -9.79
CA ASP A 60 -13.33 -7.65 -11.19
C ASP A 60 -14.12 -6.71 -12.12
N ASP A 61 -13.57 -6.46 -13.31
CA ASP A 61 -14.28 -5.67 -14.31
C ASP A 61 -15.66 -6.30 -14.58
N PRO A 62 -16.73 -5.50 -14.72
CA PRO A 62 -18.04 -6.03 -15.04
C PRO A 62 -17.96 -6.85 -16.34
N LYS A 63 -18.62 -8.01 -16.37
CA LYS A 63 -18.57 -8.98 -17.49
C LYS A 63 -18.98 -8.39 -18.85
N GLN A 64 -19.64 -7.23 -18.86
CA GLN A 64 -20.08 -6.50 -20.06
C GLN A 64 -19.11 -5.41 -20.53
N THR A 65 -17.99 -5.21 -19.84
CA THR A 65 -16.91 -4.35 -20.33
C THR A 65 -16.33 -5.06 -21.55
N LYS A 66 -16.91 -4.77 -22.72
CA LYS A 66 -16.40 -5.18 -24.02
C LYS A 66 -14.89 -5.06 -23.94
N ARG A 67 -14.16 -6.17 -24.15
CA ARG A 67 -12.70 -6.19 -24.24
C ARG A 67 -12.29 -4.92 -24.96
N SER A 68 -11.75 -3.96 -24.22
CA SER A 68 -11.43 -2.68 -24.79
C SER A 68 -10.53 -2.98 -25.98
N THR A 69 -10.86 -2.44 -27.16
CA THR A 69 -10.02 -2.60 -28.34
C THR A 69 -8.69 -1.88 -28.19
N ASP A 70 -8.52 -1.14 -27.09
CA ASP A 70 -7.27 -0.54 -26.66
C ASP A 70 -6.28 -1.63 -26.17
N PRO A 71 -5.16 -1.86 -26.89
CA PRO A 71 -4.14 -2.82 -26.48
C PRO A 71 -3.44 -2.45 -25.17
N GLU A 72 -3.56 -1.21 -24.70
CA GLU A 72 -3.03 -0.75 -23.41
C GLU A 72 -4.06 -0.80 -22.27
N TYR A 73 -5.24 -1.38 -22.50
CA TYR A 73 -6.27 -1.50 -21.47
C TYR A 73 -5.73 -2.20 -20.21
N VAL A 74 -5.95 -1.57 -19.06
CA VAL A 74 -5.57 -2.13 -17.75
C VAL A 74 -6.85 -2.57 -17.04
N SER A 75 -7.05 -3.88 -16.93
CA SER A 75 -8.17 -4.45 -16.18
C SER A 75 -8.01 -4.25 -14.68
N ASN A 76 -9.12 -4.23 -13.95
CA ASN A 76 -9.08 -4.23 -12.48
C ASN A 76 -8.29 -5.42 -11.93
N GLN A 77 -8.44 -6.60 -12.52
CA GLN A 77 -7.69 -7.80 -12.13
C GLN A 77 -6.17 -7.64 -12.30
N ALA A 78 -5.73 -7.05 -13.43
CA ALA A 78 -4.32 -6.82 -13.67
C ALA A 78 -3.74 -5.79 -12.70
N LEU A 79 -4.49 -4.71 -12.44
CA LEU A 79 -4.10 -3.67 -11.49
C LEU A 79 -4.04 -4.22 -10.05
N ARG A 80 -5.02 -5.02 -9.64
CA ARG A 80 -5.07 -5.71 -8.34
C ARG A 80 -3.85 -6.60 -8.14
N SER A 81 -3.59 -7.53 -9.06
CA SER A 81 -2.42 -8.42 -8.99
C SER A 81 -1.09 -7.64 -8.96
N MET A 82 -1.00 -6.53 -9.69
CA MET A 82 0.18 -5.68 -9.63
C MET A 82 0.35 -5.02 -8.26
N CYS A 83 -0.73 -4.50 -7.68
CA CYS A 83 -0.68 -3.85 -6.37
C CYS A 83 -0.42 -4.84 -5.24
N ASP A 84 -0.91 -6.08 -5.33
CA ASP A 84 -0.56 -7.16 -4.40
C ASP A 84 0.95 -7.41 -4.38
N ASN A 85 1.58 -7.48 -5.56
CA ASN A 85 3.01 -7.65 -5.69
C ASN A 85 3.79 -6.44 -5.17
N ILE A 86 3.28 -5.23 -5.40
CA ILE A 86 3.89 -4.00 -4.86
C ILE A 86 3.85 -3.99 -3.35
N LEU A 87 2.70 -4.28 -2.74
CA LEU A 87 2.56 -4.32 -1.29
C LEU A 87 3.55 -5.33 -0.68
N GLN A 88 3.67 -6.52 -1.29
CA GLN A 88 4.66 -7.51 -0.89
C GLN A 88 6.10 -6.97 -1.00
N LEU A 89 6.46 -6.40 -2.16
CA LEU A 89 7.81 -5.88 -2.42
C LEU A 89 8.19 -4.75 -1.45
N VAL A 90 7.28 -3.80 -1.23
CA VAL A 90 7.45 -2.69 -0.29
C VAL A 90 7.61 -3.23 1.14
N THR A 91 6.91 -4.30 1.49
CA THR A 91 6.99 -4.90 2.83
C THR A 91 8.29 -5.69 3.06
N THR A 92 8.74 -6.48 2.08
CA THR A 92 9.81 -7.45 2.29
C THR A 92 11.18 -7.02 1.80
N THR A 93 11.23 -6.14 0.81
CA THR A 93 12.46 -5.85 0.05
C THR A 93 12.95 -4.43 0.28
N ILE A 94 12.05 -3.49 0.55
CA ILE A 94 12.43 -2.09 0.76
C ILE A 94 12.74 -1.87 2.24
N GLU A 95 13.95 -1.38 2.50
CA GLU A 95 14.43 -1.06 3.85
C GLU A 95 13.59 0.06 4.49
N ASN A 96 13.53 0.07 5.82
CA ASN A 96 12.83 1.07 6.62
C ASN A 96 11.31 1.21 6.33
N MET A 97 10.68 0.31 5.57
CA MET A 97 9.23 0.37 5.37
C MET A 97 8.43 -0.05 6.61
N GLU A 98 9.05 -0.74 7.57
CA GLU A 98 8.41 -1.14 8.81
C GLU A 98 7.81 0.02 9.59
N MET A 99 8.51 1.16 9.71
CA MET A 99 8.02 2.34 10.44
C MET A 99 6.79 3.00 9.80
N VAL A 100 6.51 2.68 8.53
CA VAL A 100 5.36 3.21 7.76
C VAL A 100 4.22 2.19 7.75
N LEU A 101 4.56 0.91 7.68
CA LEU A 101 3.57 -0.16 7.53
C LEU A 101 3.07 -0.69 8.88
N TRP A 102 3.90 -0.69 9.92
CA TRP A 102 3.54 -1.10 11.26
C TRP A 102 3.32 0.14 12.16
N PRO A 103 2.21 0.25 12.90
CA PRO A 103 1.05 -0.64 12.95
C PRO A 103 0.00 -0.34 11.86
N TYR A 104 0.22 0.65 10.99
CA TYR A 104 -0.79 1.21 10.08
C TYR A 104 -1.57 0.16 9.25
N LEU A 105 -0.93 -0.90 8.76
CA LEU A 105 -1.60 -1.97 8.02
C LEU A 105 -2.69 -2.69 8.85
N LEU A 106 -2.59 -2.72 10.18
CA LEU A 106 -3.64 -3.26 11.06
C LEU A 106 -4.92 -2.42 10.99
N GLU A 107 -4.79 -1.09 10.87
CA GLU A 107 -5.94 -0.19 10.73
C GLU A 107 -6.70 -0.45 9.43
N LEU A 108 -6.02 -0.94 8.39
CA LEU A 108 -6.62 -1.25 7.10
C LEU A 108 -7.35 -2.61 7.06
N LEU A 109 -7.28 -3.41 8.13
CA LEU A 109 -8.05 -4.66 8.24
C LEU A 109 -9.50 -4.45 8.69
N ILE A 110 -9.79 -3.30 9.30
CA ILE A 110 -11.11 -3.02 9.90
C ILE A 110 -12.15 -2.54 8.89
N PRO A 111 -11.84 -1.60 7.96
CA PRO A 111 -12.84 -1.05 7.05
C PRO A 111 -13.32 -2.06 6.00
N GLU A 112 -14.64 -2.17 5.81
CA GLU A 112 -15.26 -3.13 4.89
C GLU A 112 -14.75 -2.97 3.45
N GLN A 113 -14.46 -1.75 3.01
CA GLN A 113 -13.96 -1.47 1.66
C GLN A 113 -12.60 -2.12 1.35
N TYR A 114 -11.87 -2.59 2.37
CA TYR A 114 -10.56 -3.25 2.21
C TYR A 114 -10.62 -4.76 2.40
N THR A 115 -11.80 -5.34 2.61
CA THR A 115 -12.00 -6.78 2.85
C THR A 115 -11.39 -7.65 1.74
N ALA A 116 -11.52 -7.24 0.47
CA ALA A 116 -10.94 -7.97 -0.65
C ALA A 116 -9.40 -7.95 -0.64
N ALA A 117 -8.77 -6.98 0.03
CA ALA A 117 -7.32 -6.88 0.21
C ALA A 117 -6.79 -7.55 1.49
N THR A 118 -7.65 -8.17 2.32
CA THR A 118 -7.23 -8.80 3.59
C THR A 118 -6.13 -9.84 3.39
N GLY A 119 -6.19 -10.64 2.32
CA GLY A 119 -5.14 -11.63 2.02
C GLY A 119 -3.74 -11.02 1.87
N PRO A 120 -3.55 -10.08 0.92
CA PRO A 120 -2.31 -9.30 0.80
C PRO A 120 -1.88 -8.59 2.08
N VAL A 121 -2.79 -7.90 2.77
CA VAL A 121 -2.47 -7.14 4.00
C VAL A 121 -2.01 -8.07 5.12
N CYS A 122 -2.72 -9.17 5.37
CA CYS A 122 -2.33 -10.17 6.38
C CYS A 122 -0.98 -10.84 6.05
N ARG A 123 -0.67 -11.06 4.77
CA ARG A 123 0.65 -11.59 4.37
C ARG A 123 1.76 -10.61 4.74
N SER A 124 1.58 -9.33 4.44
CA SER A 124 2.52 -8.28 4.81
C SER A 124 2.68 -8.15 6.33
N LEU A 125 1.57 -8.14 7.07
CA LEU A 125 1.59 -8.13 8.54
C LEU A 125 2.26 -9.38 9.12
N GLY A 126 2.06 -10.54 8.52
CA GLY A 126 2.74 -11.78 8.92
C GLY A 126 4.27 -11.67 8.77
N PHE A 127 4.74 -11.04 7.70
CA PHE A 127 6.17 -10.77 7.55
C PHE A 127 6.69 -9.78 8.60
N LEU A 128 6.00 -8.63 8.74
CA LEU A 128 6.39 -7.58 9.69
C LEU A 128 6.41 -8.10 11.13
N SER A 129 5.35 -8.78 11.56
CA SER A 129 5.25 -9.37 12.91
C SER A 129 6.37 -10.37 13.18
N ASN A 130 6.73 -11.22 12.21
CA ASN A 130 7.85 -12.14 12.35
C ASN A 130 9.19 -11.41 12.50
N LYS A 131 9.40 -10.35 11.70
CA LYS A 131 10.59 -9.50 11.78
C LYS A 131 10.68 -8.80 13.14
N LYS A 132 9.61 -8.14 13.57
CA LYS A 132 9.52 -7.43 14.85
C LYS A 132 9.75 -8.35 16.04
N ARG A 133 9.19 -9.56 16.01
CA ARG A 133 9.42 -10.58 17.03
C ARG A 133 10.88 -11.03 17.07
N ALA A 134 11.50 -11.26 15.91
CA ALA A 134 12.91 -11.65 15.83
C ALA A 134 13.85 -10.56 16.35
N GLU A 135 13.48 -9.30 16.16
CA GLU A 135 14.23 -8.12 16.62
C GLU A 135 13.90 -7.73 18.07
N THR A 136 12.95 -8.42 18.73
CA THR A 136 12.43 -8.06 20.07
C THR A 136 12.02 -6.58 20.11
N ALA A 137 11.32 -6.13 19.08
CA ALA A 137 10.91 -4.74 18.94
C ALA A 137 9.95 -4.33 20.06
N ALA A 138 10.18 -3.15 20.65
CA ALA A 138 9.41 -2.67 21.82
C ALA A 138 7.92 -2.45 21.54
N ASP A 139 7.56 -2.25 20.28
CA ASP A 139 6.20 -2.02 19.77
C ASP A 139 5.58 -3.28 19.14
N TYR A 140 6.12 -4.47 19.44
CA TYR A 140 5.57 -5.75 19.00
C TYR A 140 4.43 -6.23 19.90
N ASP A 141 4.64 -6.24 21.22
CA ASP A 141 3.67 -6.70 22.21
C ASP A 141 3.16 -5.52 23.05
N ILE A 142 1.87 -5.55 23.40
CA ILE A 142 1.27 -4.59 24.33
C ILE A 142 1.21 -5.27 25.70
N ASP A 143 1.99 -4.76 26.65
CA ASP A 143 1.90 -5.18 28.04
C ASP A 143 0.78 -4.42 28.74
N PHE A 144 -0.34 -5.10 28.97
CA PHE A 144 -1.51 -4.54 29.62
C PHE A 144 -1.33 -4.39 31.15
N ASP A 145 -0.29 -5.00 31.73
CA ASP A 145 0.00 -4.93 33.16
C ASP A 145 0.81 -3.67 33.54
N ILE A 146 1.22 -2.86 32.55
CA ILE A 146 1.98 -1.61 32.74
C ILE A 146 1.05 -0.39 32.91
N PHE A 147 -0.26 -0.51 32.68
CA PHE A 147 -1.21 0.59 32.91
C PHE A 147 -1.67 0.63 34.38
N PRO A 148 -1.42 1.73 35.13
CA PRO A 148 -1.81 1.87 36.53
C PRO A 148 -3.32 2.07 36.75
#